data_AF-X1GYR1-F1
#
_entry.id   AF-X1GYR1-F1
#
_cell.length_a   1.000
_cell.length_b   1.000
_cell.length_c   1.000
_cell.angle_alpha   90.00
_cell.angle_beta   90.00
_cell.angle_gamma   90.00
#
_symmetry.space_group_name_H-M   'P 1'
#
loop_
_entity.id
_entity.type
_entity.pdbx_description
1 polymer ?
#
loop_
_entity_poly.entity_id
_entity_poly.type
_entity_poly.pdbx_seq_one_letter_code
_entity_poly.pdbx_strand_id
1 'polypeptide(L)' 'MSDKGKRREGQENAVFVGRRPTMNYVMAVMMVLNKGEDCTVKARGKAISHAVDICEILKNRFLKGVEYQGIK' A
#
# COMPACT_ATOMS: atom_id res chain seq x y z
N MET A 1 10.76 14.30 28.51
CA MET A 1 10.71 14.78 27.11
C MET A 1 10.74 13.55 26.23
N SER A 2 9.64 13.26 25.53
CA SER A 2 9.36 11.96 24.92
C SER A 2 10.34 11.58 23.82
N ASP A 3 10.95 10.41 24.01
CA ASP A 3 11.58 9.60 22.98
C ASP A 3 10.52 9.17 21.94
N LYS A 4 10.20 10.06 21.00
CA LYS A 4 9.49 9.66 19.78
C LYS A 4 10.52 8.99 18.87
N GLY A 5 10.72 7.70 19.10
CA GLY A 5 11.57 6.82 18.31
C GLY A 5 11.41 7.09 16.81
N LYS A 6 12.56 7.22 16.14
CA LYS A 6 12.72 7.48 14.70
C LYS A 6 11.83 6.53 13.89
N ARG A 7 10.67 7.03 13.44
CA ARG A 7 9.78 6.29 12.53
C ARG A 7 10.55 6.02 11.25
N ARG A 8 10.73 4.74 10.92
CA ARG A 8 11.45 4.31 9.72
C ARG A 8 10.66 4.81 8.49
N GLU A 9 11.34 5.41 7.52
CA GLU A 9 10.73 6.01 6.30
C GLU A 9 9.74 5.09 5.56
N GLY A 10 9.77 3.77 5.76
CA GLY A 10 8.83 2.81 5.18
C GLY A 10 7.62 2.39 6.04
N GLN A 11 7.37 3.01 7.20
CA GLN A 11 6.16 2.74 8.00
C GLN A 11 5.06 3.79 7.82
N GLU A 12 5.41 5.03 7.47
CA GLU A 12 4.42 6.12 7.39
C GLU A 12 3.44 5.92 6.23
N ASN A 13 3.89 5.29 5.15
CA ASN A 13 3.11 5.05 3.93
C ASN A 13 2.80 3.58 3.67
N ALA A 14 2.54 2.82 4.74
CA ALA A 14 2.20 1.40 4.63
C ALA A 14 0.69 1.16 4.71
N VAL A 15 0.13 0.43 3.75
CA VAL A 15 -1.26 -0.05 3.77
C VAL A 15 -1.30 -1.52 4.17
N PHE A 16 -1.95 -1.83 5.29
CA PHE A 16 -2.10 -3.19 5.80
C PHE A 16 -3.40 -3.83 5.31
N VAL A 17 -3.28 -4.88 4.51
CA VAL A 17 -4.41 -5.59 3.91
C VAL A 17 -4.95 -6.65 4.86
N GLY A 18 -6.28 -6.69 4.99
CA GLY A 18 -7.01 -7.52 5.93
C GLY A 18 -8.35 -7.95 5.35
N ARG A 19 -9.45 -7.71 6.07
CA ARG A 19 -10.79 -8.19 5.68
C ARG A 19 -11.71 -7.11 5.09
N ARG A 20 -11.24 -5.87 4.93
CA ARG A 20 -12.10 -4.82 4.34
C ARG A 20 -12.31 -5.07 2.85
N PRO A 21 -13.36 -4.51 2.24
CA PRO A 21 -13.57 -4.61 0.79
C PRO A 21 -12.34 -4.13 0.00
N THR A 22 -12.06 -4.78 -1.13
CA THR A 22 -10.90 -4.49 -2.00
C THR A 22 -10.75 -3.00 -2.33
N MET A 23 -11.84 -2.35 -2.72
CA MET A 23 -11.82 -0.95 -3.13
C MET A 23 -11.39 0.00 -2.01
N ASN A 24 -11.64 -0.33 -0.74
CA ASN A 24 -11.19 0.51 0.37
C ASN A 24 -9.66 0.57 0.43
N TYR A 25 -9.00 -0.55 0.14
CA TYR A 25 -7.55 -0.60 0.09
C TYR A 25 -7.00 0.07 -1.16
N VAL A 26 -7.63 -0.16 -2.33
CA VAL A 26 -7.25 0.54 -3.58
C VAL A 26 -7.28 2.05 -3.38
N MET A 27 -8.34 2.59 -2.77
CA MET A 27 -8.46 4.03 -2.49
C MET A 27 -7.39 4.52 -1.52
N ALA A 28 -7.07 3.74 -0.48
CA ALA A 28 -6.02 4.11 0.47
C ALA A 28 -4.63 4.20 -0.20
N VAL A 29 -4.29 3.22 -1.06
CA VAL A 29 -3.01 3.24 -1.81
C VAL A 29 -3.01 4.39 -2.80
N MET A 30 -4.12 4.63 -3.51
CA MET A 30 -4.24 5.74 -4.47
C MET A 30 -4.05 7.11 -3.80
N MET A 31 -4.58 7.31 -2.59
CA MET A 31 -4.39 8.56 -1.84
C MET A 31 -2.93 8.84 -1.48
N VAL A 32 -2.13 7.81 -1.19
CA VAL A 32 -0.70 7.95 -0.92
C VAL A 32 0.05 8.29 -2.21
N LEU A 33 -0.18 7.53 -3.29
CA LEU A 33 0.50 7.75 -4.56
C LEU A 33 0.18 9.11 -5.19
N ASN A 34 -1.06 9.61 -5.03
CA ASN A 34 -1.46 10.94 -5.52
C ASN A 34 -0.73 12.09 -4.79
N LYS A 35 -0.11 11.84 -3.63
CA LYS A 35 0.77 12.81 -2.97
C LYS A 35 2.20 12.80 -3.55
N GLY A 36 2.48 11.92 -4.51
CA GLY A 36 3.83 11.69 -5.04
C GLY A 36 4.72 10.87 -4.09
N GLU A 37 4.12 10.16 -3.14
CA GLU A 37 4.84 9.37 -2.15
C GLU A 37 4.77 7.87 -2.47
N ASP A 38 5.84 7.14 -2.18
CA ASP A 38 5.87 5.69 -2.32
C ASP A 38 4.98 5.00 -1.27
N CYS A 39 4.22 3.99 -1.71
CA CYS A 39 3.33 3.23 -0.84
C CYS A 39 3.76 1.76 -0.73
N THR A 40 3.86 1.24 0.49
CA THR A 40 4.13 -0.19 0.73
C THR A 40 2.84 -0.93 1.10
N VAL A 41 2.43 -1.90 0.30
CA VAL A 41 1.29 -2.78 0.64
C VAL A 41 1.79 -3.98 1.43
N LYS A 42 1.24 -4.20 2.63
CA LYS A 42 1.65 -5.28 3.54
C LYS A 42 0.48 -6.22 3.83
N ALA A 43 0.71 -7.52 3.73
CA ALA A 43 -0.26 -8.55 4.03
C ALA A 43 0.40 -9.77 4.63
N ARG A 44 -0.40 -10.69 5.19
CA ARG A 44 0.07 -11.98 5.70
C ARG A 44 -0.95 -13.08 5.51
N GLY A 45 -0.47 -14.31 5.35
CA GLY A 45 -1.30 -15.50 5.17
C GLY A 45 -2.27 -15.33 3.99
N LYS A 46 -3.54 -15.69 4.19
CA LYS A 46 -4.56 -15.65 3.12
C LYS A 46 -4.83 -14.26 2.52
N ALA A 47 -4.42 -13.18 3.19
CA ALA A 47 -4.60 -11.82 2.67
C ALA A 47 -3.55 -11.42 1.61
N ILE A 48 -2.53 -12.26 1.37
CA ILE A 48 -1.47 -11.96 0.40
C ILE A 48 -2.05 -11.88 -1.01
N SER A 49 -2.85 -12.86 -1.45
CA SER A 49 -3.51 -12.81 -2.76
C SER A 49 -4.37 -11.56 -2.91
N HIS A 50 -5.09 -11.18 -1.84
CA HIS A 50 -5.90 -9.97 -1.84
C HIS A 50 -5.07 -8.70 -2.02
N ALA A 51 -3.88 -8.64 -1.42
CA ALA A 51 -2.95 -7.53 -1.62
C ALA A 51 -2.43 -7.45 -3.05
N VAL A 52 -2.15 -8.59 -3.69
CA VAL A 52 -1.78 -8.64 -5.11
C VAL A 52 -2.93 -8.11 -5.98
N ASP A 53 -4.17 -8.56 -5.73
CA ASP A 53 -5.35 -8.07 -6.45
C ASP A 53 -5.50 -6.54 -6.35
N ILE A 54 -5.27 -5.99 -5.16
CA ILE A 54 -5.33 -4.54 -4.92
C ILE A 54 -4.27 -3.80 -5.77
N CYS A 55 -3.03 -4.28 -5.75
CA CYS A 55 -1.93 -3.69 -6.51
C CYS A 55 -2.21 -3.75 -8.03
N GLU A 56 -2.69 -4.89 -8.52
CA GLU A 56 -3.00 -5.08 -9.94
C GLU A 56 -4.21 -4.25 -10.40
N ILE A 57 -5.26 -4.14 -9.58
CA ILE A 57 -6.39 -3.27 -9.88
C ILE A 57 -5.93 -1.81 -9.98
N LEU A 58 -5.08 -1.37 -9.05
CA LEU A 58 -4.58 0.00 -9.03
C LEU A 58 -3.76 0.32 -10.29
N LYS A 59 -2.78 -0.53 -10.62
CA LYS A 59 -1.88 -0.35 -11.78
C LYS A 59 -2.63 -0.43 -13.12
N ASN A 60 -3.57 -1.36 -13.26
CA ASN A 60 -4.22 -1.62 -14.54
C ASN A 60 -5.47 -0.76 -14.79
N ARG A 61 -6.16 -0.29 -13.73
CA ARG A 61 -7.44 0.42 -13.87
C ARG A 61 -7.40 1.89 -13.46
N PHE A 62 -6.56 2.27 -12.50
CA PHE A 62 -6.65 3.59 -11.87
C PHE A 62 -5.47 4.51 -12.19
N LEU A 63 -4.25 3.99 -12.21
CA LEU A 63 -3.05 4.81 -12.35
C LEU A 63 -2.15 4.28 -13.47
N LYS A 64 -1.98 5.09 -14.53
CA LYS A 64 -1.03 4.77 -15.61
C LYS A 64 0.39 5.13 -15.15
N GLY A 65 1.34 4.23 -15.40
CA GLY A 65 2.77 4.46 -15.12
C GLY A 65 3.21 4.21 -13.67
N VAL A 66 2.41 3.51 -12.87
CA VAL A 66 2.85 3.03 -11.54
C VAL A 66 3.73 1.81 -11.70
N GLU A 67 4.90 1.84 -11.07
CA GLU A 67 5.87 0.75 -11.11
C GLU A 67 6.09 0.11 -9.74
N TYR A 68 6.44 -1.18 -9.76
CA TYR A 68 6.78 -1.92 -8.57
C TYR A 68 8.25 -1.70 -8.23
N GLN A 69 8.53 -1.23 -7.02
CA GLN A 69 9.91 -1.06 -6.54
C GLN A 69 10.56 -2.36 -6.06
N GLY A 70 9.77 -3.27 -5.48
CA GLY A 70 10.25 -4.56 -5.01
C GLY A 70 9.23 -5.32 -4.18
N ILE A 71 9.46 -6.63 -4.04
CA ILE A 71 8.65 -7.55 -3.23
C ILE A 71 9.59 -8.18 -2.20
N LYS A 72 9.19 -8.19 -0.93
CA LYS A 72 9.99 -8.67 0.21
C LYS A 72 9.21 -9.69 1.03
#